data_AF-A2WWA5-F1
#
_entry.id   AF-A2WWA5-F1
#
_cell.length_a   1.000
_cell.length_b   1.000
_cell.length_c   1.000
_cell.angle_alpha   90.00
_cell.angle_beta   90.00
_cell.angle_gamma   90.00
#
_symmetry.space_group_name_H-M   'P 1'
#
loop_
_entity.id
_entity.type
_entity.pdbx_description
1 polymer ?
#
loop_
_entity_poly.entity_id
_entity_poly.type
_entity_poly.pdbx_seq_one_letter_code
_entity_poly.pdbx_strand_id
1 'polypeptide(L)'
;MAVGVSSGRGGAESKALRWSEPEVGAGVAVVGAGGGHDGADMEASRLGGAVRRQERWGIQVHVMLYHLDLPQAWEDEYAGWLSPKIVEDFTAYADVCFREFGDRVSHWTILAEPNVAALGGYDTGEFAPGRCSDPFGVTKCTVGNSSVEPYVAAHNMILTHAAVVRLYREKYQTLQKGIVGINVLSLWSYPLTDSTADLQAAQRYKDFTYGWILHPLVFGDYPQVMKKAIGSRLPSFSKVQTELVKVLLDFIGVNHYFSLLCERCSLWQKEFETSLLIDQ
;
A
#
# COMPACT_ATOMS: atom_id res chain seq x y z
N MET A 1 3.26 6.68 14.92
CA MET A 1 4.58 6.07 15.25
C MET A 1 4.46 4.57 15.09
N ALA A 2 5.05 4.02 14.04
CA ALA A 2 5.47 2.62 13.98
C ALA A 2 6.85 2.65 13.33
N VAL A 3 7.90 2.47 14.12
CA VAL A 3 9.29 2.38 13.63
C VAL A 3 9.77 0.98 13.99
N GLY A 4 9.89 0.12 12.98
CA GLY A 4 10.52 -1.19 13.12
C GLY A 4 12.00 -1.09 12.79
N VAL A 5 12.86 -1.24 13.80
CA VAL A 5 14.31 -1.42 13.59
C VAL A 5 14.59 -2.91 13.46
N SER A 6 15.25 -3.33 12.38
CA SER A 6 15.79 -4.68 12.24
C SER A 6 17.18 -4.76 12.87
N SER A 7 17.46 -5.82 13.62
CA SER A 7 18.82 -6.24 13.92
C SER A 7 18.97 -7.73 13.60
N GLY A 8 19.92 -8.03 12.73
CA GLY A 8 20.16 -9.39 12.26
C GLY A 8 20.93 -10.25 13.26
N ARG A 9 20.56 -11.53 13.33
CA ARG A 9 21.41 -12.71 13.06
C ARG A 9 20.72 -13.98 13.56
N GLY A 10 20.50 -14.92 12.64
CA GLY A 10 20.48 -16.37 12.92
C GLY A 10 19.12 -17.02 13.20
N GLY A 11 18.66 -17.84 12.24
CA GLY A 11 17.64 -18.88 12.43
C GLY A 11 16.20 -18.43 12.15
N ALA A 12 15.72 -18.60 10.91
CA ALA A 12 14.37 -18.23 10.51
C ALA A 12 13.33 -19.28 10.96
N GLU A 13 13.00 -19.30 12.25
CA GLU A 13 11.63 -19.53 12.70
C GLU A 13 10.88 -18.20 12.57
N SER A 14 9.72 -18.18 11.91
CA SER A 14 8.85 -17.00 11.82
C SER A 14 8.28 -16.63 13.20
N LYS A 15 9.01 -15.78 13.94
CA LYS A 15 8.62 -15.28 15.26
C LYS A 15 8.25 -13.78 15.21
N ALA A 16 7.00 -13.55 15.60
CA ALA A 16 6.48 -12.46 16.44
C ALA A 16 6.29 -11.05 15.82
N LEU A 17 5.00 -10.73 15.65
CA LEU A 17 4.42 -9.38 15.77
C LEU A 17 4.93 -8.68 17.04
N ARG A 18 5.47 -7.46 16.92
CA ARG A 18 5.86 -6.61 18.05
C ARG A 18 4.84 -5.48 18.21
N TRP A 19 4.26 -5.37 19.40
CA TRP A 19 3.36 -4.29 19.82
C TRP A 19 4.11 -3.33 20.74
N SER A 20 4.04 -2.03 20.48
CA SER A 20 4.35 -0.98 21.47
C SER A 20 3.06 -0.54 22.17
N GLU A 21 3.09 -0.34 23.49
CA GLU A 21 1.96 0.16 24.28
C GLU A 21 1.47 1.52 23.75
N PRO A 22 0.15 1.74 23.55
CA PRO A 22 -0.36 3.04 23.19
C PRO A 22 -0.56 3.91 24.43
N GLU A 23 0.06 5.09 24.45
CA GLU A 23 -0.48 6.22 25.19
C GLU A 23 -1.85 6.59 24.60
N VAL A 24 -2.81 6.79 25.51
CA VAL A 24 -4.23 7.14 25.35
C VAL A 24 -4.65 7.68 23.96
N GLY A 25 -5.59 6.99 23.27
CA GLY A 25 -6.41 7.65 22.23
C GLY A 25 -6.97 6.78 21.10
N ALA A 26 -6.23 5.80 20.57
CA ALA A 26 -6.69 4.88 19.53
C ALA A 26 -5.70 3.71 19.41
N GLY A 27 -6.19 2.49 19.21
CA GLY A 27 -5.37 1.32 18.95
C GLY A 27 -5.39 0.97 17.46
N VAL A 28 -4.23 0.93 16.81
CA VAL A 28 -4.11 0.40 15.44
C VAL A 28 -3.71 -1.07 15.52
N ALA A 29 -4.50 -1.96 14.91
CA ALA A 29 -4.18 -3.37 14.79
C ALA A 29 -3.97 -3.75 13.32
N VAL A 30 -3.01 -4.64 13.07
CA VAL A 30 -2.75 -5.22 11.75
C VAL A 30 -3.27 -6.65 11.75
N VAL A 31 -4.02 -7.03 10.72
CA VAL A 31 -4.42 -8.42 10.48
C VAL A 31 -3.45 -9.01 9.47
N GLY A 32 -2.75 -10.07 9.84
CA GLY A 32 -1.91 -10.80 8.90
C GLY A 32 -2.79 -11.66 7.99
N ALA A 33 -2.58 -11.58 6.68
CA ALA A 33 -3.20 -12.51 5.76
C ALA A 33 -2.54 -13.89 5.94
N GLY A 34 -3.35 -14.94 6.18
CA GLY A 34 -2.88 -16.32 6.18
C GLY A 34 -3.10 -16.93 4.80
N GLY A 35 -2.13 -17.68 4.27
CA GLY A 35 -2.33 -18.41 3.02
C GLY A 35 -3.43 -19.48 3.18
N GLY A 36 -4.61 -19.22 2.61
CA GLY A 36 -5.76 -20.13 2.65
C GLY A 36 -6.73 -19.89 3.82
N HIS A 37 -7.90 -20.56 3.76
CA HIS A 37 -9.01 -20.39 4.71
C HIS A 37 -8.58 -20.64 6.17
N ASP A 38 -7.78 -21.68 6.41
CA ASP A 38 -7.32 -22.07 7.76
C ASP A 38 -6.29 -21.08 8.36
N GLY A 39 -5.53 -20.37 7.52
CA GLY A 39 -4.57 -19.36 7.96
C GLY A 39 -5.25 -18.06 8.39
N ALA A 40 -6.32 -17.67 7.69
CA ALA A 40 -7.15 -16.53 8.05
C ALA A 40 -7.84 -16.73 9.41
N ASP A 41 -8.33 -17.94 9.70
CA ASP A 41 -9.02 -18.27 10.95
C ASP A 41 -8.09 -18.19 12.19
N MET A 42 -6.80 -18.53 12.04
CA MET A 42 -5.84 -18.47 13.15
C MET A 42 -5.44 -17.04 13.51
N GLU A 43 -5.14 -16.20 12.52
CA GLU A 43 -4.86 -14.77 12.73
C GLU A 43 -6.12 -14.03 13.22
N ALA A 44 -7.29 -14.45 12.73
CA ALA A 44 -8.56 -13.97 13.23
C ALA A 44 -8.74 -14.21 14.75
N SER A 45 -8.40 -15.40 15.25
CA SER A 45 -8.51 -15.70 16.68
C SER A 45 -7.62 -14.80 17.56
N ARG A 46 -6.40 -14.49 17.11
CA ARG A 46 -5.46 -13.58 17.80
C ARG A 46 -5.94 -12.14 17.77
N LEU A 47 -6.40 -11.66 16.62
CA LEU A 47 -6.97 -10.32 16.47
C LEU A 47 -8.19 -10.14 17.37
N GLY A 48 -9.08 -11.14 17.43
CA GLY A 48 -10.24 -11.12 18.31
C GLY A 48 -9.89 -10.96 19.79
N GLY A 49 -8.79 -11.56 20.24
CA GLY A 49 -8.28 -11.37 21.61
C GLY A 49 -7.76 -9.94 21.89
N ALA A 50 -7.14 -9.30 20.91
CA ALA A 50 -6.66 -7.91 21.02
C ALA A 50 -7.81 -6.90 20.97
N VAL A 51 -8.73 -7.04 20.01
CA VAL A 51 -9.93 -6.19 19.87
C VAL A 51 -10.73 -6.19 21.18
N ARG A 52 -11.07 -7.37 21.69
CA ARG A 52 -11.81 -7.52 22.96
C ARG A 52 -11.10 -6.87 24.15
N ARG A 53 -9.76 -6.82 24.16
CA ARG A 53 -9.01 -6.14 25.22
C ARG A 53 -9.18 -4.64 25.11
N GLN A 54 -8.97 -4.05 23.94
CA GLN A 54 -9.03 -2.60 23.73
C GLN A 54 -10.43 -2.04 23.97
N GLU A 55 -11.48 -2.76 23.57
CA GLU A 55 -12.87 -2.38 23.84
C GLU A 55 -13.17 -2.27 25.34
N ARG A 56 -12.61 -3.17 26.17
CA ARG A 56 -12.78 -3.10 27.64
C ARG A 56 -12.22 -1.82 28.24
N TRP A 57 -11.26 -1.19 27.55
CA TRP A 57 -10.67 0.09 27.96
C TRP A 57 -11.33 1.29 27.27
N GLY A 58 -12.42 1.09 26.51
CA GLY A 58 -13.10 2.15 25.77
C GLY A 58 -12.28 2.71 24.60
N ILE A 59 -11.26 1.97 24.13
CA ILE A 59 -10.41 2.38 23.01
C ILE A 59 -11.08 1.96 21.71
N GLN A 60 -11.30 2.91 20.81
CA GLN A 60 -11.78 2.60 19.46
C GLN A 60 -10.68 1.90 18.67
N VAL A 61 -11.02 0.75 18.10
CA VAL A 61 -10.08 -0.08 17.33
C VAL A 61 -10.13 0.31 15.86
N HIS A 62 -8.97 0.65 15.31
CA HIS A 62 -8.77 0.91 13.89
C HIS A 62 -7.92 -0.23 13.33
N VAL A 63 -8.34 -0.84 12.23
CA VAL A 63 -7.67 -2.02 11.67
C VAL A 63 -7.10 -1.71 10.30
N MET A 64 -5.84 -2.09 10.10
CA MET A 64 -5.18 -2.15 8.80
C MET A 64 -5.19 -3.61 8.32
N LEU A 65 -5.77 -3.88 7.15
CA LEU A 65 -5.83 -5.23 6.58
C LEU A 65 -4.50 -5.67 5.94
N TYR A 66 -3.65 -4.73 5.56
CA TYR A 66 -2.34 -4.99 4.97
C TYR A 66 -1.32 -3.93 5.40
N HIS A 67 -0.16 -4.38 5.85
CA HIS A 67 0.96 -3.54 6.26
C HIS A 67 2.31 -4.24 5.98
N LEU A 68 2.62 -4.42 4.69
CA LEU A 68 3.86 -5.06 4.18
C LEU A 68 4.04 -6.52 4.59
N ASP A 69 2.93 -7.21 4.84
CA ASP A 69 2.86 -8.56 5.39
C ASP A 69 2.12 -9.52 4.45
N LEU A 70 2.42 -9.43 3.15
CA LEU A 70 1.83 -10.32 2.15
C LEU A 70 2.15 -11.79 2.51
N PRO A 71 1.18 -12.71 2.45
CA PRO A 71 1.43 -14.11 2.70
C PRO A 71 2.47 -14.66 1.72
N GLN A 72 3.51 -15.32 2.23
CA GLN A 72 4.54 -15.93 1.40
C GLN A 72 3.94 -16.93 0.39
N ALA A 73 2.85 -17.62 0.75
CA ALA A 73 2.17 -18.55 -0.14
C ALA A 73 1.65 -17.89 -1.43
N TRP A 74 1.14 -16.65 -1.36
CA TRP A 74 0.67 -15.92 -2.54
C TRP A 74 1.84 -15.43 -3.40
N GLU A 75 2.95 -15.06 -2.76
CA GLU A 75 4.20 -14.75 -3.47
C GLU A 75 4.74 -15.98 -4.21
N ASP A 76 4.76 -17.14 -3.56
CA ASP A 76 5.28 -18.39 -4.13
C ASP A 76 4.37 -18.94 -5.25
N GLU A 77 3.04 -18.84 -5.10
CA GLU A 77 2.08 -19.41 -6.05
C GLU A 77 1.98 -18.59 -7.33
N TYR A 78 1.98 -17.25 -7.22
CA TYR A 78 1.71 -16.38 -8.36
C TYR A 78 2.44 -15.03 -8.33
N ALA A 79 3.51 -14.88 -7.56
CA ALA A 79 4.26 -13.63 -7.40
C ALA A 79 3.42 -12.48 -6.82
N GLY A 80 2.48 -12.81 -5.95
CA GLY A 80 1.82 -11.85 -5.07
C GLY A 80 1.19 -10.67 -5.82
N TRP A 81 1.67 -9.45 -5.51
CA TRP A 81 1.15 -8.21 -6.10
C TRP A 81 1.41 -8.08 -7.61
N LEU A 82 2.28 -8.91 -8.20
CA LEU A 82 2.53 -8.90 -9.65
C LEU A 82 1.46 -9.64 -10.46
N SER A 83 0.58 -10.40 -9.80
CA SER A 83 -0.50 -11.14 -10.46
C SER A 83 -1.87 -10.51 -10.19
N PRO A 84 -2.76 -10.43 -11.19
CA PRO A 84 -4.13 -9.96 -10.98
C PRO A 84 -4.96 -10.88 -10.07
N LYS A 85 -4.53 -12.13 -9.84
CA LYS A 85 -5.19 -13.08 -8.93
C LYS A 85 -5.28 -12.55 -7.50
N ILE A 86 -4.32 -11.72 -7.08
CA ILE A 86 -4.29 -11.13 -5.73
C ILE A 86 -5.56 -10.35 -5.38
N VAL A 87 -6.22 -9.77 -6.39
CA VAL A 87 -7.46 -8.99 -6.19
C VAL A 87 -8.56 -9.88 -5.61
N GLU A 88 -8.72 -11.09 -6.14
CA GLU A 88 -9.73 -12.04 -5.68
C GLU A 88 -9.38 -12.59 -4.30
N ASP A 89 -8.15 -13.08 -4.13
CA ASP A 89 -7.69 -13.70 -2.88
C ASP A 89 -7.71 -12.71 -1.71
N PHE A 90 -7.26 -11.48 -1.93
CA PHE A 90 -7.29 -10.44 -0.90
C PHE A 90 -8.73 -10.00 -0.59
N THR A 91 -9.62 -9.96 -1.58
CA THR A 91 -11.04 -9.64 -1.35
C THR A 91 -11.72 -10.73 -0.53
N ALA A 92 -11.42 -12.01 -0.77
CA ALA A 92 -11.90 -13.12 0.05
C ALA A 92 -11.38 -13.04 1.49
N TYR A 93 -10.09 -12.72 1.66
CA TYR A 93 -9.49 -12.46 2.98
C TYR A 93 -10.19 -11.31 3.73
N ALA A 94 -10.45 -10.19 3.04
CA ALA A 94 -11.17 -9.06 3.62
C ALA A 94 -12.61 -9.44 4.00
N ASP A 95 -13.29 -10.28 3.22
CA ASP A 95 -14.63 -10.79 3.54
C ASP A 95 -14.67 -11.53 4.88
N VAL A 96 -13.66 -12.36 5.15
CA VAL A 96 -13.51 -13.03 6.44
C VAL A 96 -13.30 -11.99 7.54
N CYS A 97 -12.37 -11.05 7.37
CA CYS A 97 -12.08 -10.03 8.37
C CYS A 97 -13.33 -9.19 8.73
N PHE A 98 -14.08 -8.74 7.74
CA PHE A 98 -15.30 -7.96 7.95
C PHE A 98 -16.38 -8.77 8.66
N ARG A 99 -16.55 -10.05 8.30
CA ARG A 99 -17.52 -10.94 8.95
C ARG A 99 -17.17 -11.18 10.41
N GLU A 100 -15.90 -11.46 10.72
CA GLU A 100 -15.47 -11.87 12.05
C GLU A 100 -15.27 -10.70 13.05
N PHE A 101 -14.90 -9.51 12.54
CA PHE A 101 -14.54 -8.37 13.41
C PHE A 101 -15.38 -7.12 13.21
N GLY A 102 -16.16 -7.04 12.13
CA GLY A 102 -16.90 -5.82 11.82
C GLY A 102 -18.08 -5.54 12.76
N ASP A 103 -18.39 -6.45 13.70
CA ASP A 103 -19.27 -6.18 14.84
C ASP A 103 -18.67 -5.18 15.84
N ARG A 104 -17.34 -5.05 15.85
CA ARG A 104 -16.55 -4.28 16.84
C ARG A 104 -15.63 -3.25 16.18
N VAL A 105 -15.12 -3.57 14.99
CA VAL A 105 -14.25 -2.70 14.21
C VAL A 105 -15.09 -1.83 13.31
N SER A 106 -15.02 -0.52 13.55
CA SER A 106 -15.75 0.50 12.77
C SER A 106 -14.85 1.28 11.82
N HIS A 107 -13.54 1.07 11.85
CA HIS A 107 -12.57 1.81 11.06
C HIS A 107 -11.60 0.84 10.38
N TRP A 108 -11.69 0.79 9.05
CA TRP A 108 -10.95 -0.15 8.22
C TRP A 108 -10.05 0.60 7.24
N THR A 109 -8.75 0.39 7.35
CA THR A 109 -7.76 0.77 6.34
C THR A 109 -7.41 -0.47 5.54
N ILE A 110 -7.69 -0.46 4.24
CA ILE A 110 -7.49 -1.67 3.41
C ILE A 110 -6.01 -1.89 3.14
N LEU A 111 -5.31 -0.86 2.68
CA LEU A 111 -3.87 -0.90 2.41
C LEU A 111 -3.19 0.24 3.15
N ALA A 112 -2.08 -0.07 3.82
CA ALA A 112 -1.15 0.92 4.35
C ALA A 112 0.00 1.14 3.37
N GLU A 113 0.21 2.41 3.00
CA GLU A 113 1.32 2.90 2.19
C GLU A 113 1.60 2.07 0.92
N PRO A 114 0.60 1.86 0.03
CA PRO A 114 0.81 1.08 -1.19
C PRO A 114 1.89 1.68 -2.12
N ASN A 115 2.10 3.00 -2.08
CA ASN A 115 3.21 3.65 -2.78
C ASN A 115 4.58 3.20 -2.23
N VAL A 116 4.70 3.01 -0.91
CA VAL A 116 5.92 2.51 -0.28
C VAL A 116 6.09 1.02 -0.53
N ALA A 117 5.02 0.24 -0.44
CA ALA A 117 5.05 -1.19 -0.75
C ALA A 117 5.50 -1.47 -2.19
N ALA A 118 4.98 -0.71 -3.16
CA ALA A 118 5.36 -0.86 -4.57
C ALA A 118 6.82 -0.47 -4.81
N LEU A 119 7.28 0.67 -4.27
CA LEU A 119 8.67 1.12 -4.40
C LEU A 119 9.65 0.20 -3.67
N GLY A 120 9.45 -0.02 -2.38
CA GLY A 120 10.36 -0.80 -1.55
C GLY A 120 10.39 -2.28 -1.91
N GLY A 121 9.26 -2.86 -2.34
CA GLY A 121 9.17 -4.28 -2.70
C GLY A 121 9.65 -4.63 -4.11
N TYR A 122 9.50 -3.70 -5.06
CA TYR A 122 9.64 -3.97 -6.49
C TYR A 122 10.52 -2.96 -7.28
N ASP A 123 10.97 -1.86 -6.67
CA ASP A 123 11.89 -0.88 -7.27
C ASP A 123 13.26 -0.92 -6.59
N THR A 124 13.32 -0.68 -5.28
CA THR A 124 14.58 -0.61 -4.52
C THR A 124 14.97 -1.95 -3.91
N GLY A 125 14.01 -2.88 -3.76
CA GLY A 125 14.20 -4.17 -3.11
C GLY A 125 14.53 -4.07 -1.61
N GLU A 126 14.17 -2.96 -0.96
CA GLU A 126 14.37 -2.74 0.48
C GLU A 126 13.42 -3.59 1.36
N PHE A 127 12.19 -3.81 0.88
CA PHE A 127 11.19 -4.61 1.57
C PHE A 127 10.94 -5.93 0.83
N ALA A 128 10.40 -6.93 1.53
CA ALA A 128 9.94 -8.15 0.88
C ALA A 128 8.92 -7.81 -0.23
N PRO A 129 8.96 -8.49 -1.39
CA PRO A 129 9.78 -9.67 -1.72
C PRO A 129 11.24 -9.36 -2.15
N GLY A 130 11.68 -8.11 -2.12
CA GLY A 130 13.07 -7.73 -2.37
C GLY A 130 13.46 -7.80 -3.84
N ARG A 131 12.53 -7.46 -4.74
CA ARG A 131 12.72 -7.52 -6.20
C ARG A 131 13.17 -6.17 -6.73
N CYS A 132 14.19 -6.17 -7.57
CA CYS A 132 14.67 -4.95 -8.23
C CYS A 132 15.63 -5.25 -9.40
N SER A 133 16.03 -4.23 -10.14
CA SER A 133 17.05 -4.31 -11.18
C SER A 133 18.45 -4.02 -10.65
N ASP A 134 19.43 -4.88 -10.96
CA ASP A 134 20.85 -4.61 -10.71
C ASP A 134 21.37 -3.54 -11.69
N PRO A 135 22.27 -2.61 -11.27
CA PRO A 135 22.85 -2.44 -9.93
C PRO A 135 22.10 -1.43 -9.04
N PHE A 136 20.83 -1.12 -9.33
CA PHE A 136 20.13 0.04 -8.74
C PHE A 136 19.39 -0.24 -7.43
N GLY A 137 19.33 -1.50 -7.00
CA GLY A 137 18.79 -1.91 -5.72
C GLY A 137 19.60 -1.48 -4.50
N VAL A 138 18.92 -1.43 -3.36
CA VAL A 138 19.59 -1.37 -2.04
C VAL A 138 20.35 -2.67 -1.76
N THR A 139 19.89 -3.77 -2.35
CA THR A 139 20.56 -5.08 -2.30
C THR A 139 21.00 -5.51 -3.70
N LYS A 140 21.87 -6.52 -3.79
CA LYS A 140 22.25 -7.14 -5.06
C LYS A 140 21.09 -7.98 -5.58
N CYS A 141 20.14 -7.34 -6.25
CA CYS A 141 18.99 -8.03 -6.81
C CYS A 141 19.41 -8.93 -7.97
N THR A 142 18.94 -10.17 -7.94
CA THR A 142 19.14 -11.16 -9.01
C THR A 142 17.88 -11.40 -9.82
N VAL A 143 16.76 -10.82 -9.38
CA VAL A 143 15.42 -10.95 -9.95
C VAL A 143 14.67 -9.63 -9.79
N GLY A 144 13.78 -9.33 -10.74
CA GLY A 144 12.95 -8.14 -10.72
C GLY A 144 13.13 -7.27 -11.95
N ASN A 145 12.26 -6.28 -12.09
CA ASN A 145 12.35 -5.25 -13.11
C ASN A 145 11.81 -3.93 -12.56
N SER A 146 12.72 -3.09 -12.05
CA SER A 146 12.42 -1.79 -11.43
C SER A 146 11.66 -0.84 -12.37
N SER A 147 11.84 -0.96 -13.68
CA SER A 147 11.15 -0.14 -14.67
C SER A 147 9.69 -0.57 -14.93
N VAL A 148 9.23 -1.73 -14.42
CA VAL A 148 7.90 -2.29 -14.73
C VAL A 148 7.15 -2.79 -13.49
N GLU A 149 7.78 -3.61 -12.65
CA GLU A 149 7.13 -4.31 -11.54
C GLU A 149 6.45 -3.39 -10.51
N PRO A 150 7.00 -2.23 -10.12
CA PRO A 150 6.31 -1.31 -9.22
C PRO A 150 4.95 -0.84 -9.75
N TYR A 151 4.86 -0.60 -11.06
CA TYR A 151 3.61 -0.19 -11.72
C TYR A 151 2.57 -1.30 -11.73
N VAL A 152 2.99 -2.54 -11.96
CA VAL A 152 2.10 -3.71 -11.90
C VAL A 152 1.61 -3.93 -10.47
N ALA A 153 2.52 -3.90 -9.49
CA ALA A 153 2.19 -4.08 -8.08
C ALA A 153 1.19 -3.02 -7.59
N ALA A 154 1.47 -1.73 -7.82
CA ALA A 154 0.56 -0.66 -7.42
C ALA A 154 -0.79 -0.73 -8.15
N HIS A 155 -0.81 -1.13 -9.42
CA HIS A 155 -2.05 -1.31 -10.17
C HIS A 155 -2.96 -2.37 -9.53
N ASN A 156 -2.40 -3.53 -9.19
CA ASN A 156 -3.16 -4.59 -8.52
C ASN A 156 -3.56 -4.19 -7.09
N MET A 157 -2.74 -3.43 -6.37
CA MET A 157 -3.12 -2.84 -5.07
C MET A 157 -4.32 -1.89 -5.19
N ILE A 158 -4.34 -1.01 -6.20
CA ILE A 158 -5.47 -0.09 -6.45
C ILE A 158 -6.75 -0.87 -6.78
N LEU A 159 -6.66 -1.88 -7.65
CA LEU A 159 -7.79 -2.75 -8.00
C LEU A 159 -8.30 -3.52 -6.78
N THR A 160 -7.39 -4.04 -5.96
CA THR A 160 -7.70 -4.74 -4.71
C THR A 160 -8.43 -3.82 -3.74
N HIS A 161 -7.92 -2.60 -3.54
CA HIS A 161 -8.59 -1.60 -2.72
C HIS A 161 -10.02 -1.34 -3.18
N ALA A 162 -10.23 -1.12 -4.48
CA ALA A 162 -11.54 -0.89 -5.05
C ALA A 162 -12.50 -2.08 -4.86
N ALA A 163 -12.02 -3.31 -5.08
CA ALA A 163 -12.81 -4.52 -4.89
C ALA A 163 -13.25 -4.70 -3.43
N VAL A 164 -12.35 -4.48 -2.48
CA VAL A 164 -12.62 -4.59 -1.04
C VAL A 164 -13.58 -3.49 -0.54
N VAL A 165 -13.42 -2.24 -0.99
CA VAL A 165 -14.37 -1.16 -0.66
C VAL A 165 -15.78 -1.53 -1.14
N ARG A 166 -15.90 -2.01 -2.37
CA ARG A 166 -17.20 -2.43 -2.92
C ARG A 166 -17.82 -3.55 -2.11
N LEU A 167 -17.05 -4.60 -1.80
CA LEU A 167 -17.49 -5.70 -0.93
C LEU A 167 -18.03 -5.17 0.42
N TYR A 168 -17.26 -4.30 1.08
CA TYR A 168 -17.66 -3.74 2.38
C TYR A 168 -18.99 -2.98 2.29
N ARG A 169 -19.14 -2.15 1.26
CA ARG A 169 -20.36 -1.35 1.06
C ARG A 169 -21.59 -2.18 0.75
N GLU A 170 -21.44 -3.15 -0.14
CA GLU A 170 -22.54 -3.99 -0.60
C GLU A 170 -23.01 -4.95 0.50
N LYS A 171 -22.10 -5.49 1.33
CA LYS A 171 -22.40 -6.56 2.27
C LYS A 171 -22.44 -6.15 3.74
N TYR A 172 -21.66 -5.14 4.15
CA TYR A 172 -21.37 -4.91 5.58
C TYR A 172 -21.70 -3.49 6.08
N GLN A 173 -21.50 -2.45 5.26
CA GLN A 173 -21.56 -1.06 5.74
C GLN A 173 -22.92 -0.68 6.35
N THR A 174 -24.03 -1.17 5.80
CA THR A 174 -25.38 -0.88 6.33
C THR A 174 -25.62 -1.51 7.71
N LEU A 175 -25.04 -2.69 7.96
CA LEU A 175 -25.17 -3.44 9.22
C LEU A 175 -24.18 -2.96 10.28
N GLN A 176 -22.92 -2.82 9.89
CA GLN A 176 -21.79 -2.55 10.78
C GLN A 176 -21.57 -1.06 11.02
N LYS A 177 -22.05 -0.20 10.11
CA LYS A 177 -21.95 1.26 10.18
C LYS A 177 -20.52 1.80 10.31
N GLY A 178 -19.52 0.98 10.00
CA GLY A 178 -18.12 1.41 9.95
C GLY A 178 -17.78 2.11 8.63
N ILE A 179 -16.57 2.63 8.57
CA ILE A 179 -16.00 3.35 7.43
C ILE A 179 -14.76 2.63 6.88
N VAL A 180 -14.56 2.73 5.57
CA VAL A 180 -13.41 2.16 4.86
C VAL A 180 -12.59 3.23 4.17
N GLY A 181 -11.27 3.07 4.22
CA GLY A 181 -10.34 4.01 3.62
C GLY A 181 -8.99 3.38 3.31
N ILE A 182 -8.05 4.24 2.94
CA ILE A 182 -6.68 3.88 2.58
C ILE A 182 -5.72 4.81 3.31
N ASN A 183 -4.51 4.32 3.60
CA ASN A 183 -3.46 5.15 4.15
C ASN A 183 -2.31 5.26 3.15
N VAL A 184 -1.85 6.48 2.87
CA VAL A 184 -0.80 6.75 1.88
C VAL A 184 0.29 7.59 2.52
N LEU A 185 1.56 7.21 2.28
CA LEU A 185 2.69 8.04 2.67
C LEU A 185 2.72 9.30 1.79
N SER A 186 2.72 10.46 2.44
CA SER A 186 2.91 11.74 1.77
C SER A 186 4.09 12.48 2.40
N LEU A 187 5.18 12.54 1.65
CA LEU A 187 6.26 13.50 1.91
C LEU A 187 5.91 14.77 1.14
N TRP A 188 5.60 15.84 1.86
CA TRP A 188 5.19 17.07 1.18
C TRP A 188 6.39 17.69 0.48
N SER A 189 6.29 17.91 -0.82
CA SER A 189 7.33 18.59 -1.60
C SER A 189 7.06 20.08 -1.75
N TYR A 190 8.08 20.87 -1.42
CA TYR A 190 8.20 22.29 -1.75
C TYR A 190 9.20 22.46 -2.89
N PRO A 191 9.01 23.42 -3.81
CA PRO A 191 10.03 23.74 -4.79
C PRO A 191 11.26 24.35 -4.10
N LEU A 192 12.46 24.06 -4.60
CA LEU A 192 13.71 24.66 -4.07
C LEU A 192 13.76 26.17 -4.36
N THR A 193 13.33 26.58 -5.55
CA THR A 193 13.23 27.98 -5.97
C THR A 193 11.87 28.28 -6.60
N ASP A 194 11.53 29.56 -6.78
CA ASP A 194 10.32 29.98 -7.50
C ASP A 194 10.40 29.78 -9.03
N SER A 195 11.44 29.10 -9.52
CA SER A 195 11.54 28.78 -10.93
C SER A 195 10.41 27.84 -11.35
N THR A 196 9.91 28.03 -12.58
CA THR A 196 8.90 27.13 -13.16
C THR A 196 9.36 25.68 -13.16
N ALA A 197 10.67 25.45 -13.31
CA ALA A 197 11.28 24.13 -13.34
C ALA A 197 11.12 23.40 -11.99
N ASP A 198 11.40 24.08 -10.88
CA ASP A 198 11.31 23.49 -9.52
C ASP A 198 9.86 23.35 -9.07
N LEU A 199 8.99 24.30 -9.43
CA LEU A 199 7.55 24.19 -9.21
C LEU A 199 6.98 22.93 -9.87
N GLN A 200 7.38 22.68 -11.13
CA GLN A 200 6.97 21.48 -11.84
C GLN A 200 7.60 20.22 -11.24
N ALA A 201 8.85 20.26 -10.78
CA ALA A 201 9.50 19.12 -10.14
C ALA A 201 8.80 18.74 -8.82
N ALA A 202 8.46 19.73 -7.99
CA ALA A 202 7.69 19.51 -6.77
C ALA A 202 6.31 18.89 -7.06
N GLN A 203 5.61 19.36 -8.09
CA GLN A 203 4.32 18.77 -8.49
C GLN A 203 4.48 17.35 -9.04
N ARG A 204 5.49 17.09 -9.88
CA ARG A 204 5.78 15.73 -10.37
C ARG A 204 6.05 14.77 -9.23
N TYR A 205 6.82 15.18 -8.22
CA TYR A 205 7.05 14.35 -7.04
C TYR A 205 5.72 13.94 -6.36
N LYS A 206 4.77 14.88 -6.21
CA LYS A 206 3.44 14.58 -5.64
C LYS A 206 2.67 13.60 -6.51
N ASP A 207 2.69 13.80 -7.82
CA ASP A 207 1.98 12.97 -8.79
C ASP A 207 2.53 11.53 -8.80
N PHE A 208 3.85 11.34 -8.69
CA PHE A 208 4.51 10.03 -8.69
C PHE A 208 4.57 9.36 -7.31
N THR A 209 4.18 10.05 -6.24
CA THR A 209 4.12 9.47 -4.88
C THR A 209 2.67 9.18 -4.48
N TYR A 210 2.00 10.11 -3.80
CA TYR A 210 0.63 9.88 -3.35
C TYR A 210 -0.40 10.05 -4.47
N GLY A 211 -0.11 10.88 -5.49
CA GLY A 211 -0.99 11.07 -6.64
C GLY A 211 -1.17 9.78 -7.46
N TRP A 212 -0.12 8.97 -7.55
CA TRP A 212 -0.11 7.68 -8.22
C TRP A 212 -1.20 6.73 -7.69
N ILE A 213 -1.43 6.78 -6.38
CA ILE A 213 -2.41 5.94 -5.69
C ILE A 213 -3.78 6.63 -5.62
N LEU A 214 -3.82 7.90 -5.22
CA LEU A 214 -5.07 8.60 -4.91
C LEU A 214 -5.81 9.09 -6.17
N HIS A 215 -5.09 9.46 -7.22
CA HIS A 215 -5.73 9.99 -8.44
C HIS A 215 -6.63 8.94 -9.13
N PRO A 216 -6.24 7.66 -9.26
CA PRO A 216 -7.14 6.60 -9.71
C PRO A 216 -8.39 6.45 -8.84
N LEU A 217 -8.24 6.54 -7.51
CA LEU A 217 -9.37 6.36 -6.59
C LEU A 217 -10.40 7.49 -6.67
N VAL A 218 -9.97 8.71 -7.00
CA VAL A 218 -10.85 9.88 -7.12
C VAL A 218 -11.37 10.09 -8.53
N PHE A 219 -10.52 9.91 -9.56
CA PHE A 219 -10.82 10.28 -10.94
C PHE A 219 -10.91 9.10 -11.91
N GLY A 220 -10.56 7.89 -11.47
CA GLY A 220 -10.67 6.65 -12.26
C GLY A 220 -9.52 6.36 -13.22
N ASP A 221 -8.45 7.16 -13.17
CA ASP A 221 -7.27 6.98 -14.01
C ASP A 221 -6.04 7.58 -13.32
N TYR A 222 -4.84 7.24 -13.81
CA TYR A 222 -3.58 7.79 -13.31
C TYR A 222 -3.39 9.28 -13.69
N PRO A 223 -2.53 10.03 -12.98
CA PRO A 223 -2.15 11.39 -13.37
C PRO A 223 -1.60 11.43 -14.80
N GLN A 224 -2.00 12.42 -15.60
CA GLN A 224 -1.57 12.51 -17.01
C GLN A 224 -0.05 12.61 -17.17
N VAL A 225 0.63 13.25 -16.21
CA VAL A 225 2.10 13.36 -16.22
C VAL A 225 2.76 11.98 -16.11
N MET A 226 2.22 11.09 -15.28
CA MET A 226 2.71 9.72 -15.14
C MET A 226 2.48 8.93 -16.44
N LYS A 227 1.27 9.00 -17.00
CA LYS A 227 0.94 8.30 -18.26
C LYS A 227 1.87 8.70 -19.40
N LYS A 228 2.17 10.00 -19.51
CA LYS A 228 3.08 10.54 -20.53
C LYS A 228 4.53 10.11 -20.30
N ALA A 229 4.98 10.13 -19.04
CA ALA A 229 6.37 9.83 -18.70
C ALA A 229 6.70 8.34 -18.81
N ILE A 230 5.80 7.48 -18.31
CA ILE A 230 6.04 6.04 -18.17
C ILE A 230 5.63 5.27 -19.43
N GLY A 231 4.59 5.74 -20.12
CA GLY A 231 4.10 5.12 -21.36
C GLY A 231 3.54 3.71 -21.14
N SER A 232 3.92 2.77 -21.99
CA SER A 232 3.37 1.40 -22.01
C SER A 232 3.75 0.54 -20.80
N ARG A 233 4.68 0.99 -19.96
CA ARG A 233 5.05 0.29 -18.72
C ARG A 233 4.02 0.49 -17.61
N LEU A 234 3.21 1.56 -17.68
CA LEU A 234 2.12 1.82 -16.75
C LEU A 234 0.87 1.06 -17.23
N PRO A 235 0.33 0.10 -16.45
CA PRO A 235 -0.89 -0.58 -16.83
C PRO A 235 -2.05 0.40 -17.01
N SER A 236 -2.92 0.13 -17.98
CA SER A 236 -4.12 0.95 -18.22
C SER A 236 -5.34 0.34 -17.57
N PHE A 237 -6.20 1.15 -16.95
CA PHE A 237 -7.54 0.72 -16.57
C PHE A 237 -8.41 0.56 -17.82
N SER A 238 -9.08 -0.59 -17.94
CA SER A 238 -10.21 -0.74 -18.86
C SER A 238 -11.36 0.18 -18.48
N LYS A 239 -12.32 0.41 -19.38
CA LYS A 239 -13.51 1.24 -19.06
C LYS A 239 -14.27 0.73 -17.83
N VAL A 240 -14.38 -0.60 -17.68
CA VAL A 240 -15.02 -1.21 -16.52
C VAL A 240 -14.18 -0.93 -15.27
N GLN A 241 -12.87 -1.13 -15.33
CA GLN A 241 -11.99 -0.84 -14.19
C GLN A 241 -12.01 0.64 -13.80
N THR A 242 -11.99 1.58 -14.75
CA THR A 242 -12.09 3.03 -14.46
C THR A 242 -13.31 3.37 -13.62
N GLU A 243 -14.47 2.78 -13.92
CA GLU A 243 -15.68 3.00 -13.13
C GLU A 243 -15.65 2.25 -11.79
N LEU A 244 -14.97 1.10 -11.72
CA LEU A 244 -14.81 0.34 -10.48
C LEU A 244 -13.82 0.96 -9.50
N VAL A 245 -12.71 1.53 -9.99
CA VAL A 245 -11.66 2.12 -9.13
C VAL A 245 -12.02 3.50 -8.64
N LYS A 246 -12.96 4.19 -9.28
CA LYS A 246 -13.62 5.36 -8.70
C LYS A 246 -14.44 4.92 -7.50
N VAL A 247 -13.81 4.92 -6.33
CA VAL A 247 -14.46 4.64 -5.07
C VAL A 247 -14.60 5.94 -4.31
N LEU A 248 -15.81 6.22 -3.84
CA LEU A 248 -16.00 7.26 -2.84
C LEU A 248 -15.27 6.76 -1.58
N LEU A 249 -14.14 7.35 -1.23
CA LEU A 249 -13.43 6.98 -0.01
C LEU A 249 -14.16 7.61 1.18
N ASP A 250 -14.38 6.85 2.25
CA ASP A 250 -14.95 7.43 3.47
C ASP A 250 -13.89 8.28 4.20
N PHE A 251 -12.61 7.89 4.08
CA PHE A 251 -11.46 8.69 4.53
C PHE A 251 -10.18 8.38 3.75
N ILE A 252 -9.24 9.32 3.80
CA ILE A 252 -7.84 9.13 3.38
C ILE A 252 -6.97 9.36 4.61
N GLY A 253 -6.24 8.33 5.03
CA GLY A 253 -5.16 8.44 6.00
C GLY A 253 -3.91 8.97 5.33
N VAL A 254 -3.25 9.93 5.98
CA VAL A 254 -1.98 10.47 5.50
C VAL A 254 -0.91 10.16 6.53
N ASN A 255 0.01 9.29 6.16
CA ASN A 255 1.27 9.14 6.89
C ASN A 255 2.21 10.25 6.45
N HIS A 256 2.55 11.14 7.37
CA HIS A 256 3.45 12.26 7.12
C HIS A 256 4.52 12.32 8.20
N TYR A 257 5.78 12.41 7.78
CA TYR A 257 6.93 12.44 8.70
C TYR A 257 7.75 13.72 8.52
N PHE A 258 8.01 14.12 7.28
CA PHE A 258 8.76 15.32 6.96
C PHE A 258 8.42 15.81 5.55
N SER A 259 8.93 17.00 5.22
CA SER A 259 8.81 17.63 3.92
C SER A 259 10.17 17.66 3.21
N LEU A 260 10.14 17.77 1.88
CA LEU A 260 11.32 17.78 1.02
C LEU A 260 11.36 19.06 0.18
N LEU A 261 12.56 19.51 -0.16
CA LEU A 261 12.77 20.50 -1.22
C LEU A 261 13.06 19.74 -2.52
N CYS A 262 12.34 20.10 -3.57
CA CYS A 262 12.46 19.52 -4.90
C CYS A 262 13.02 20.55 -5.87
N GLU A 263 14.09 20.18 -6.57
CA GLU A 263 14.64 20.93 -7.69
C GLU A 263 14.49 20.15 -8.98
N ARG A 264 14.63 20.84 -10.11
CA ARG A 264 14.76 20.16 -11.40
C ARG A 264 16.04 19.31 -11.43
N CYS A 265 15.87 18.02 -11.69
CA CYS A 265 16.99 17.13 -11.99
C CYS A 265 17.69 17.57 -13.29
N SER A 266 19.02 17.76 -13.24
CA SER A 266 19.86 18.17 -14.37
C SER A 266 20.54 17.00 -15.11
N LEU A 267 20.49 15.79 -14.54
CA LEU A 267 21.15 14.57 -15.06
C LEU A 267 20.43 13.89 -16.23
N TRP A 268 19.34 14.49 -16.69
CA TRP A 268 18.47 14.05 -17.79
C TRP A 268 19.13 13.60 -19.11
N GLN A 269 20.38 13.98 -19.40
CA GLN A 269 21.02 13.70 -20.69
C GLN A 269 21.94 12.48 -20.71
N LYS A 270 22.21 11.83 -19.56
CA LYS A 270 23.08 10.64 -19.51
C LYS A 270 22.61 9.64 -18.44
N GLU A 271 22.08 8.51 -18.90
CA GLU A 271 22.26 7.17 -18.31
C GLU A 271 21.33 6.63 -17.20
N PHE A 272 20.14 7.20 -16.91
CA PHE A 272 19.26 6.61 -15.89
C PHE A 272 17.79 6.46 -16.35
N GLU A 273 17.38 5.22 -16.64
CA GLU A 273 16.01 4.80 -17.04
C GLU A 273 15.31 3.89 -15.99
N THR A 274 15.85 3.80 -14.77
CA THR A 274 15.57 2.67 -13.87
C THR A 274 14.94 3.00 -12.53
N SER A 275 14.62 4.26 -12.20
CA SER A 275 13.94 4.60 -10.94
C SER A 275 12.78 5.57 -11.14
N LEU A 276 11.71 5.35 -10.38
CA LEU A 276 10.47 6.13 -10.37
C LEU A 276 10.64 7.64 -10.13
N LEU A 277 11.77 8.05 -9.56
CA LEU A 277 12.11 9.47 -9.32
C LEU A 277 12.99 10.08 -10.42
N ILE A 278 13.39 9.29 -11.41
CA ILE A 278 14.39 9.64 -12.44
C ILE A 278 13.76 9.64 -13.85
N ASP A 279 12.58 9.04 -14.03
CA ASP A 279 11.85 9.05 -15.29
C ASP A 279 11.15 10.40 -15.57
N GLN A 280 11.87 11.23 -16.32
CA GLN A 280 11.50 12.52 -16.91
C GLN A 280 11.52 13.73 -15.96
#